data_AF-A0A0Q6ZDS0-F1
#
_entry.id   AF-A0A0Q6ZDS0-F1
#
_cell.length_a   1.000
_cell.length_b   1.000
_cell.length_c   1.000
_cell.angle_alpha   90.00
_cell.angle_beta   90.00
_cell.angle_gamma   90.00
#
_symmetry.space_group_name_H-M   'P 1'
#
loop_
_entity.id
_entity.type
_entity.pdbx_description
1 polymer ?
#
loop_
_entity_poly.entity_id
_entity_poly.type
_entity_poly.pdbx_seq_one_letter_code
_entity_poly.pdbx_strand_id
1 'polypeptide(L)'
;MTDDRGNCIDCGTELCLLDDDPNGDRSATCAQCRAQDEHDFDVEPHAVFNRAGQRIDDAPSDRSMPQHLSKILSGIPQQPQRQDSNRNQLADLHTFANRLGLYDAADAIKGMTQR
;
A
#
# COMPACT_ATOMS: atom_id res chain seq x y z
N MET A 1 -2.19 -10.92 -31.82
CA MET A 1 -2.78 -12.13 -31.20
C MET A 1 -3.18 -11.68 -29.83
N THR A 2 -4.47 -11.38 -29.64
CA THR A 2 -5.04 -11.07 -28.33
C THR A 2 -4.94 -12.34 -27.49
N ASP A 3 -4.18 -12.29 -26.40
CA ASP A 3 -4.13 -13.36 -25.41
C ASP A 3 -5.55 -13.62 -24.91
N ASP A 4 -6.19 -14.72 -25.33
CA ASP A 4 -7.49 -15.22 -24.84
C ASP A 4 -7.34 -15.79 -23.41
N ARG A 5 -6.60 -15.10 -22.54
CA ARG A 5 -6.52 -15.45 -21.12
C ARG A 5 -7.71 -14.77 -20.46
N GLY A 6 -8.72 -15.58 -20.14
CA GLY A 6 -9.91 -15.09 -19.46
C GLY A 6 -9.60 -14.54 -18.06
N ASN A 7 -10.65 -14.26 -17.31
CA ASN A 7 -10.54 -13.82 -15.93
C ASN A 7 -10.57 -15.04 -14.99
N CYS A 8 -9.83 -14.95 -13.88
CA CYS A 8 -9.91 -15.91 -12.78
C CYS A 8 -11.36 -16.02 -12.30
N ILE A 9 -11.87 -17.24 -12.16
CA ILE A 9 -13.26 -17.47 -11.76
C ILE A 9 -13.54 -17.05 -10.31
N ASP A 10 -12.55 -17.10 -9.43
CA ASP A 10 -12.73 -16.85 -8.00
C ASP A 10 -12.57 -15.37 -7.62
N CYS A 11 -11.56 -14.69 -8.19
CA CYS A 11 -11.26 -13.30 -7.85
C CYS A 11 -11.46 -12.30 -9.01
N GLY A 12 -11.82 -12.76 -10.21
CA GLY A 12 -12.08 -11.91 -11.37
C GLY A 12 -10.84 -11.25 -12.00
N THR A 13 -9.64 -11.54 -11.49
CA THR A 13 -8.39 -10.97 -12.01
C THR A 13 -8.05 -11.54 -13.38
N GLU A 14 -7.62 -10.70 -14.32
CA GLU A 14 -7.16 -11.12 -15.65
C GLU A 14 -5.96 -12.06 -15.53
N LEU A 15 -6.08 -13.24 -16.14
CA LEU A 15 -5.04 -14.27 -16.12
C LEU A 15 -3.90 -13.87 -17.06
N CYS A 16 -2.67 -14.10 -16.63
CA CYS A 16 -1.49 -13.85 -17.45
C CYS A 16 -0.54 -15.05 -17.44
N LEU A 17 0.64 -14.91 -18.05
CA LEU A 17 1.69 -15.96 -18.08
C LEU A 17 2.09 -16.47 -16.68
N LEU A 18 1.90 -15.67 -15.64
CA LEU A 18 2.19 -16.07 -14.26
C LEU A 18 1.18 -17.10 -13.72
N ASP A 19 0.00 -17.18 -14.33
CA ASP A 19 -1.09 -18.05 -13.92
C ASP A 19 -1.10 -19.37 -14.72
N ASP A 20 -0.17 -19.56 -15.65
CA ASP A 20 -0.11 -20.74 -16.50
C ASP A 20 -0.06 -22.01 -15.64
N ASP A 21 -1.01 -22.92 -15.91
CA ASP A 21 -1.05 -24.25 -15.31
C ASP A 21 -0.54 -25.26 -16.34
N PRO A 22 0.71 -25.76 -16.23
CA PRO A 22 1.27 -26.69 -17.20
C PRO A 22 0.55 -28.04 -17.24
N ASN A 23 -0.21 -28.39 -16.18
CA ASN A 23 -1.01 -29.62 -16.14
C ASN A 23 -2.44 -29.38 -16.66
N GLY A 24 -2.89 -28.13 -16.72
CA GLY A 24 -4.20 -27.74 -17.23
C GLY A 24 -5.38 -28.04 -16.29
N ASP A 25 -5.13 -28.52 -15.07
CA ASP A 25 -6.16 -28.93 -14.12
C ASP A 25 -6.94 -27.74 -13.53
N ARG A 26 -6.33 -26.56 -13.49
CA ARG A 26 -6.87 -25.32 -12.88
C ARG A 26 -6.58 -24.09 -13.73
N SER A 27 -6.72 -24.20 -15.06
CA SER A 27 -6.42 -23.13 -16.03
C SER A 27 -7.33 -21.89 -15.95
N ALA A 28 -8.44 -21.97 -15.23
CA ALA A 28 -9.37 -20.85 -15.00
C ALA A 28 -9.18 -20.14 -13.65
N THR A 29 -8.19 -20.55 -12.85
CA THR A 29 -7.93 -19.99 -11.52
C THR A 29 -6.51 -19.44 -11.43
N CYS A 30 -6.35 -18.22 -10.90
CA CYS A 30 -5.05 -17.59 -10.78
C CYS A 30 -4.14 -18.32 -9.77
N ALA A 31 -2.83 -18.12 -9.88
CA ALA A 31 -1.86 -18.76 -8.98
C ALA A 31 -2.10 -18.44 -7.49
N GLN A 32 -2.56 -17.22 -7.19
CA GLN A 32 -2.88 -16.80 -5.83
C GLN A 32 -4.06 -17.57 -5.22
N CYS A 33 -5.18 -17.70 -5.93
CA CYS A 33 -6.36 -18.41 -5.45
C CYS A 33 -6.05 -19.91 -5.29
N ARG A 34 -5.32 -20.52 -6.23
CA ARG A 34 -4.86 -21.91 -6.10
C ARG A 34 -4.04 -22.14 -4.83
N ALA A 35 -3.12 -21.22 -4.52
CA ALA A 35 -2.31 -21.31 -3.32
C ALA A 35 -3.13 -21.14 -2.02
N GLN A 36 -4.18 -20.31 -2.05
CA GLN A 36 -5.09 -20.16 -0.92
C GLN A 36 -5.95 -21.41 -0.69
N ASP A 37 -6.47 -22.02 -1.76
CA ASP A 37 -7.29 -23.24 -1.65
C ASP A 37 -6.51 -24.45 -1.11
N GLU A 38 -5.19 -24.48 -1.35
CA GLU A 38 -4.29 -25.53 -0.86
C GLU A 38 -3.80 -25.27 0.57
N HIS A 39 -4.06 -24.08 1.12
CA HIS A 39 -3.55 -23.66 2.43
C HIS A 39 -4.53 -23.96 3.57
N ASP A 40 -4.00 -24.51 4.66
CA ASP A 40 -4.76 -24.79 5.88
C ASP A 40 -4.75 -23.55 6.80
N PHE A 41 -5.80 -22.73 6.68
CA PHE A 41 -5.99 -21.54 7.52
C PHE A 41 -6.37 -21.86 8.97
N ASP A 42 -6.77 -23.10 9.30
CA ASP A 42 -7.01 -23.48 10.70
C ASP A 42 -5.68 -23.62 11.45
N VAL A 43 -4.61 -24.05 10.75
CA VAL A 43 -3.25 -24.14 11.30
C VAL A 43 -2.50 -22.82 11.22
N GLU A 44 -2.60 -22.12 10.08
CA GLU A 44 -1.91 -20.84 9.84
C GLU A 44 -2.89 -19.76 9.33
N PRO A 45 -3.67 -19.13 10.24
CA PRO A 45 -4.76 -18.21 9.86
C PRO A 45 -4.29 -16.86 9.29
N HIS A 46 -2.99 -16.56 9.39
CA HIS A 46 -2.41 -15.29 8.96
C HIS A 46 -1.57 -15.42 7.68
N ALA A 47 -1.61 -16.57 7.00
CA ALA A 47 -0.88 -16.72 5.74
C ALA A 47 -1.46 -15.77 4.67
N VAL A 48 -0.57 -15.04 3.99
CA VAL A 48 -0.92 -14.20 2.85
C VAL A 48 -0.13 -14.69 1.64
N PHE A 49 -0.77 -14.73 0.48
CA PHE A 49 -0.16 -15.17 -0.78
C PHE A 49 -0.07 -14.00 -1.75
N ASN A 50 1.07 -13.87 -2.43
CA ASN A 50 1.23 -12.90 -3.50
C ASN A 50 0.53 -13.37 -4.79
N ARG A 51 0.52 -12.53 -5.84
CA ARG A 51 -0.10 -12.85 -7.13
C ARG A 51 0.45 -14.14 -7.77
N ALA A 52 1.73 -14.44 -7.55
CA ALA A 52 2.37 -15.64 -8.08
C ALA A 52 2.08 -16.90 -7.24
N GLY A 53 1.21 -16.82 -6.22
CA GLY A 53 0.90 -17.94 -5.32
C GLY A 53 1.99 -18.23 -4.28
N GLN A 54 3.00 -17.35 -4.12
CA GLN A 54 4.05 -17.53 -3.11
C GLN A 54 3.61 -16.95 -1.77
N ARG A 55 3.92 -17.66 -0.68
CA ARG A 55 3.66 -17.18 0.68
C ARG A 55 4.47 -15.91 0.95
N ILE A 56 3.79 -14.86 1.40
CA ILE A 56 4.41 -13.66 1.92
C ILE A 56 4.62 -13.92 3.40
N ASP A 57 5.81 -14.37 3.75
CA ASP A 57 6.22 -14.39 5.16
C ASP A 57 6.39 -12.94 5.60
N ASP A 58 5.60 -12.48 6.57
CA ASP A 58 5.79 -11.21 7.29
C ASP A 58 7.12 -11.15 8.06
N ALA A 59 8.06 -12.08 7.81
CA ALA A 59 9.41 -11.97 8.32
C ALA A 59 9.98 -10.62 7.85
N PRO A 60 10.34 -9.71 8.77
CA PRO A 60 11.13 -8.56 8.39
C PRO A 60 12.49 -9.10 7.97
N SER A 61 12.64 -9.43 6.69
CA SER A 61 13.92 -9.81 6.11
C SER A 61 14.81 -8.57 6.18
N ASP A 62 15.62 -8.54 7.24
CA ASP A 62 16.73 -7.64 7.45
C ASP A 62 16.42 -6.15 7.19
N ARG A 63 16.06 -5.41 8.25
CA ARG A 63 15.95 -3.94 8.22
C ARG A 63 17.32 -3.24 8.03
N SER A 64 18.27 -3.85 7.34
CA SER A 64 19.45 -3.16 6.84
C SER A 64 19.00 -2.29 5.67
N MET A 65 18.87 -0.98 5.92
CA MET A 65 18.68 0.01 4.88
C MET A 65 19.67 -0.26 3.73
N PRO A 66 19.20 -0.47 2.49
CA PRO A 66 20.09 -0.68 1.35
C PRO A 66 21.15 0.41 1.31
N GLN A 67 22.43 0.02 1.25
CA GLN A 67 23.57 0.94 1.35
C GLN A 67 23.49 2.07 0.30
N HIS A 68 22.92 1.77 -0.87
CA HIS A 68 22.64 2.76 -1.90
C HIS A 68 21.68 3.86 -1.43
N LEU A 69 20.60 3.50 -0.74
CA LEU A 69 19.63 4.47 -0.20
C LEU A 69 20.26 5.33 0.89
N SER A 70 21.08 4.74 1.76
CA SER A 70 21.86 5.49 2.76
C SER A 70 22.77 6.53 2.10
N LYS A 71 23.46 6.13 1.01
CA LYS A 71 24.31 7.03 0.22
C LYS A 71 23.52 8.17 -0.43
N ILE A 72 22.34 7.87 -0.98
CA ILE A 72 21.45 8.90 -1.54
C ILE A 72 21.00 9.88 -0.45
N LEU A 73 20.50 9.37 0.68
CA LEU A 73 20.02 10.19 1.79
C LEU A 73 21.12 11.10 2.35
N SER A 74 22.36 10.61 2.42
CA SER A 74 23.51 11.41 2.87
C SER A 74 23.87 12.55 1.92
N GLY A 75 23.46 12.46 0.65
CA GLY A 75 23.66 13.49 -0.37
C GLY A 75 22.56 14.55 -0.40
N ILE A 76 21.43 14.33 0.29
CA ILE A 76 20.37 15.32 0.37
C ILE A 76 20.84 16.42 1.32
N PRO A 77 20.96 17.69 0.86
CA PRO A 77 21.31 18.79 1.74
C PRO A 77 20.23 18.90 2.82
N GLN A 78 20.63 18.67 4.07
CA GLN A 78 19.75 18.83 5.22
C GLN A 78 19.33 20.30 5.27
N GLN A 79 18.09 20.59 4.89
CA GLN A 79 17.50 21.89 5.10
C GLN A 79 17.11 22.02 6.58
N PRO A 80 17.09 23.24 7.15
CA PRO A 80 16.47 23.45 8.44
C PRO A 80 15.06 22.85 8.39
N GLN A 81 14.79 21.86 9.24
CA GLN A 81 13.43 21.35 9.39
C GLN A 81 12.55 22.55 9.72
N ARG A 82 11.53 22.82 8.90
CA ARG A 82 10.57 23.89 9.20
C ARG A 82 9.83 23.49 10.47
N GLN A 83 10.36 23.93 11.61
CA GLN A 83 9.59 24.07 12.84
C GLN A 83 8.71 25.32 12.65
N ASP A 84 7.69 25.18 11.83
CA ASP A 84 6.65 26.19 11.79
C ASP A 84 5.98 26.21 13.15
N SER A 85 5.83 27.40 13.73
CA SER A 85 5.11 27.54 15.00
C SER A 85 3.69 26.96 14.87
N ASN A 86 3.13 26.44 15.96
CA ASN A 86 1.74 25.96 16.00
C ASN A 86 0.77 27.00 15.39
N ARG A 87 1.05 28.29 15.57
CA ARG A 87 0.25 29.40 15.01
C ARG A 87 0.27 29.43 13.49
N ASN A 88 1.43 29.23 12.85
CA ASN A 88 1.55 29.20 11.40
C ASN A 88 0.84 27.96 10.82
N GLN A 89 1.01 26.82 11.47
CA GLN A 89 0.34 25.57 11.07
C GLN A 89 -1.19 25.70 11.14
N LEU A 90 -1.71 26.31 12.21
CA LEU A 90 -3.15 26.55 12.36
C LEU A 90 -3.68 27.57 11.35
N ALA A 91 -2.90 28.60 10.99
CA ALA A 91 -3.28 29.57 9.96
C ALA A 91 -3.40 28.92 8.57
N ASP A 92 -2.48 28.03 8.22
CA ASP A 92 -2.54 27.25 6.98
C ASP A 92 -3.77 26.33 6.99
N LEU A 93 -3.99 25.60 8.08
CA LEU A 93 -5.12 24.69 8.23
C LEU A 93 -6.48 25.42 8.14
N HIS A 94 -6.59 26.59 8.76
CA HIS A 94 -7.77 27.46 8.64
C HIS A 94 -8.03 27.86 7.19
N THR A 95 -6.98 28.18 6.43
CA THR A 95 -7.09 28.56 5.02
C THR A 95 -7.57 27.39 4.17
N PHE A 96 -7.07 26.18 4.43
CA PHE A 96 -7.54 24.96 3.76
C PHE A 96 -9.00 24.63 4.11
N ALA A 97 -9.39 24.73 5.38
CA ALA A 97 -10.76 24.45 5.82
C ALA A 97 -11.78 25.37 5.11
N ASN A 98 -11.45 26.66 4.97
CA ASN A 98 -12.29 27.61 4.21
C ASN A 98 -12.39 27.25 2.72
N ARG A 99 -11.29 26.84 2.09
CA ARG A 99 -11.29 26.44 0.67
C ARG A 99 -12.11 25.19 0.39
N LEU A 100 -12.20 24.29 1.36
CA LEU A 100 -12.99 23.06 1.27
C LEU A 100 -14.46 23.22 1.72
N GLY A 101 -14.85 24.42 2.17
CA GLY A 101 -16.20 24.68 2.71
C GLY A 101 -16.46 24.05 4.08
N LEU A 102 -15.40 23.68 4.81
CA LEU A 102 -15.47 23.12 6.16
C LEU A 102 -15.52 24.24 7.21
N TYR A 103 -16.59 25.03 7.19
CA TYR A 103 -16.68 26.25 7.98
C TYR A 103 -16.64 26.01 9.50
N ASP A 104 -17.29 24.95 10.00
CA ASP A 104 -17.25 24.57 11.42
C ASP A 104 -15.82 24.27 11.88
N ALA A 105 -15.05 23.58 11.04
CA ALA A 105 -13.65 23.29 11.31
C ALA A 105 -12.81 24.58 11.27
N ALA A 106 -13.07 25.47 10.31
CA ALA A 106 -12.39 26.76 10.22
C ALA A 106 -12.61 27.60 11.49
N ASP A 107 -13.85 27.69 11.98
CA ASP A 107 -14.17 28.43 13.20
C ASP A 107 -13.52 27.83 14.45
N ALA A 108 -13.48 26.49 14.54
CA ALA A 108 -12.77 25.82 15.62
C ALA A 108 -11.26 26.17 15.62
N ILE A 109 -10.62 26.14 14.45
CA ILE A 109 -9.19 26.46 14.29
C ILE A 109 -8.91 27.93 14.59
N LYS A 110 -9.80 28.82 14.15
CA LYS A 110 -9.72 30.26 14.44
C LYS A 110 -9.73 30.53 15.95
N GLY A 111 -10.59 29.83 16.69
CA GLY A 111 -10.62 29.89 18.15
C GLY A 111 -9.33 29.40 18.81
N MET A 112 -8.66 28.39 18.24
CA MET A 112 -7.37 27.88 18.72
C MET A 112 -6.21 28.85 18.46
N THR A 113 -6.29 29.67 17.41
CA THR A 113 -5.24 30.62 17.01
C THR A 113 -5.29 31.93 17.81
N GLN A 114 -6.41 32.21 18.49
CA GLN A 114 -6.64 33.43 19.28
C GLN A 114 -6.41 33.26 20.79
N ARG A 115 -6.10 32.04 21.23
CA ARG A 115 -5.64 31.74 22.60
C ARG A 115 -4.13 31.96 22.70
#